data_AF-A0A935YAU3-F1
#
_entry.id   AF-A0A935YAU3-F1
#
_cell.length_a   1.000
_cell.length_b   1.000
_cell.length_c   1.000
_cell.angle_alpha   90.00
_cell.angle_beta   90.00
_cell.angle_gamma   90.00
#
_symmetry.space_group_name_H-M   'P 1'
#
loop_
_entity.id
_entity.type
_entity.pdbx_description
1 polymer ?
#
loop_
_entity_poly.entity_id
_entity_poly.type
_entity_poly.pdbx_seq_one_letter_code
_entity_poly.pdbx_strand_id
1 'polypeptide(L)'
;MRFIADNSDALNKFNAVFNPELQNRAEENIKAQIGIEAFAFLEEHDRKYLVASECLRLCNIPLPEFSPIVMPASKAFEGFTKKLVIALNIEDATYFQYKNANFAKLKDKTQPRTKAVIEKDRYAETYLNRLILSLDMFRNFMLHSDDSAVTKVNTFTEAESKLNDLFKELQEIYHYFKSNTVFGI
;
A
#
# COMPACT_ATOMS: atom_id res chain seq x y z
N MET A 1 20.59 3.10 20.68
CA MET A 1 20.84 2.80 19.25
C MET A 1 22.34 2.95 19.02
N ARG A 2 23.08 1.85 18.86
CA ARG A 2 24.56 1.78 19.07
C ARG A 2 25.34 1.26 17.84
N PHE A 3 24.72 1.23 16.66
CA PHE A 3 25.34 0.57 15.49
C PHE A 3 26.15 1.50 14.57
N ILE A 4 25.97 2.82 14.63
CA ILE A 4 26.64 3.80 13.75
C ILE A 4 27.38 4.90 14.54
N ALA A 5 27.19 4.95 15.87
CA ALA A 5 27.61 6.10 16.68
C ALA A 5 29.13 6.37 16.67
N ASP A 6 29.95 5.34 16.45
CA ASP A 6 31.42 5.45 16.52
C ASP A 6 32.07 5.64 15.15
N ASN A 7 31.29 5.79 14.07
CA ASN A 7 31.79 6.04 12.72
C ASN A 7 31.17 7.32 12.13
N SER A 8 31.85 8.44 12.37
CA SER A 8 31.43 9.78 11.93
C SER A 8 31.21 9.86 10.42
N ASP A 9 32.01 9.15 9.62
CA ASP A 9 31.88 9.16 8.16
C ASP A 9 30.66 8.38 7.70
N ALA A 10 30.38 7.25 8.33
CA ALA A 10 29.15 6.47 8.08
C ALA A 10 27.91 7.25 8.52
N LEU A 11 27.98 7.96 9.66
CA LEU A 11 26.90 8.82 10.14
C LEU A 11 26.67 10.01 9.21
N ASN A 12 27.73 10.65 8.72
CA ASN A 12 27.64 11.76 7.77
C ASN A 12 27.08 11.31 6.42
N LYS A 13 27.51 10.15 5.90
CA LYS A 13 26.93 9.55 4.68
C LYS A 13 25.46 9.18 4.89
N PHE A 14 25.13 8.63 6.06
CA PHE A 14 23.75 8.30 6.40
C PHE A 14 22.89 9.56 6.50
N ASN A 15 23.33 10.61 7.18
CA ASN A 15 22.59 11.87 7.30
C ASN A 15 22.49 12.65 5.98
N ALA A 16 23.51 12.56 5.12
CA ALA A 16 23.46 13.14 3.78
C ALA A 16 22.38 12.48 2.90
N VAL A 17 22.13 11.19 3.11
CA VAL A 17 21.13 10.40 2.38
C VAL A 17 19.75 10.48 3.06
N PHE A 18 19.70 10.34 4.38
CA PHE A 18 18.50 10.29 5.22
C PHE A 18 18.36 11.57 6.03
N ASN A 19 17.71 12.56 5.45
CA ASN A 19 17.40 13.84 6.08
C ASN A 19 15.88 14.13 5.99
N PRO A 20 15.35 15.14 6.71
CA PRO A 20 13.93 15.51 6.62
C PRO A 20 13.47 15.91 5.21
N GLU A 21 14.36 16.43 4.37
CA GLU A 21 14.06 16.80 2.98
C GLU A 21 13.72 15.57 2.12
N LEU A 22 14.39 14.43 2.36
CA LEU A 22 14.06 13.15 1.72
C LEU A 22 12.61 12.73 2.03
N GLN A 23 12.18 12.87 3.28
CA GLN A 23 10.83 12.51 3.70
C GLN A 23 9.78 13.42 3.05
N ASN A 24 10.05 14.73 3.00
CA ASN A 24 9.17 15.68 2.33
C ASN A 24 9.04 15.38 0.84
N ARG A 25 10.17 15.15 0.15
CA ARG A 25 10.18 14.79 -1.27
C ARG A 25 9.46 13.47 -1.54
N ALA A 26 9.66 12.48 -0.68
CA ALA A 26 8.96 11.20 -0.76
C ALA A 26 7.44 11.39 -0.63
N GLU A 27 6.99 12.16 0.35
CA GLU A 27 5.58 12.47 0.55
C GLU A 27 4.98 13.24 -0.64
N GLU A 28 5.71 14.21 -1.19
CA GLU A 28 5.31 14.96 -2.40
C GLU A 28 5.17 14.04 -3.62
N ASN A 29 6.14 13.16 -3.85
CA ASN A 29 6.07 12.16 -4.93
C ASN A 29 4.84 11.27 -4.81
N ILE A 30 4.57 10.76 -3.60
CA ILE A 30 3.41 9.89 -3.36
C ILE A 30 2.12 10.68 -3.63
N LYS A 31 1.98 11.88 -3.08
CA LYS A 31 0.79 12.72 -3.30
C LYS A 31 0.59 13.07 -4.78
N ALA A 32 1.67 13.28 -5.53
CA ALA A 32 1.61 13.53 -6.96
C ALA A 32 1.15 12.28 -7.74
N GLN A 33 1.51 11.08 -7.28
CA GLN A 33 1.14 9.81 -7.93
C GLN A 33 -0.28 9.36 -7.57
N ILE A 34 -0.61 9.31 -6.27
CA ILE A 34 -1.89 8.76 -5.82
C ILE A 34 -2.98 9.81 -5.62
N GLY A 35 -2.62 11.09 -5.57
CA GLY A 35 -3.51 12.20 -5.28
C GLY A 35 -3.59 12.52 -3.78
N ILE A 36 -3.80 13.81 -3.48
CA ILE A 36 -3.86 14.34 -2.11
C ILE A 36 -4.99 13.69 -1.31
N GLU A 37 -6.16 13.50 -1.92
CA GLU A 37 -7.33 12.91 -1.26
C GLU A 37 -7.11 11.43 -0.93
N ALA A 38 -6.55 10.64 -1.85
CA ALA A 38 -6.24 9.24 -1.60
C ALA A 38 -5.21 9.09 -0.48
N PHE A 39 -4.18 9.96 -0.47
CA PHE A 39 -3.19 9.99 0.60
C PHE A 39 -3.83 10.38 1.95
N ALA A 40 -4.70 11.38 1.97
CA ALA A 40 -5.41 11.81 3.17
C ALA A 40 -6.42 10.76 3.68
N PHE A 41 -6.97 9.94 2.77
CA PHE A 41 -7.84 8.84 3.12
C PHE A 41 -7.12 7.77 3.96
N LEU A 42 -5.82 7.55 3.81
CA LEU A 42 -5.07 6.55 4.57
C LEU A 42 -4.98 6.88 6.07
N GLU A 43 -4.77 5.87 6.92
CA GLU A 43 -4.40 6.10 8.32
C GLU A 43 -3.00 6.68 8.43
N GLU A 44 -2.70 7.36 9.55
CA GLU A 44 -1.40 8.02 9.75
C GLU A 44 -0.22 7.06 9.61
N HIS A 45 -0.34 5.84 10.15
CA HIS A 45 0.72 4.84 10.06
C HIS A 45 0.88 4.29 8.65
N ASP A 46 -0.19 4.18 7.87
CA ASP A 46 -0.14 3.74 6.47
C ASP A 46 0.53 4.78 5.58
N ARG A 47 0.26 6.07 5.81
CA ARG A 47 0.99 7.17 5.15
C ARG A 47 2.50 7.08 5.42
N LYS A 48 2.89 6.83 6.69
CA LYS A 48 4.30 6.65 7.07
C LYS A 48 4.93 5.46 6.35
N TYR A 49 4.20 4.37 6.15
CA TYR A 49 4.70 3.22 5.40
C TYR A 49 4.91 3.53 3.91
N LEU A 50 3.99 4.23 3.25
CA LEU A 50 4.21 4.66 1.86
C LEU A 50 5.45 5.56 1.76
N VAL A 51 5.56 6.56 2.64
CA VAL A 51 6.71 7.47 2.69
C VAL A 51 8.01 6.69 2.92
N ALA A 52 8.03 5.69 3.81
CA ALA A 52 9.21 4.86 4.04
C ALA A 52 9.65 4.09 2.79
N SER A 53 8.71 3.46 2.07
CA SER A 53 8.98 2.79 0.80
C SER A 53 9.57 3.76 -0.24
N GLU A 54 9.00 4.96 -0.33
CA GLU A 54 9.45 5.95 -1.29
C GLU A 54 10.82 6.54 -0.93
N CYS A 55 11.10 6.76 0.36
CA CYS A 55 12.44 7.12 0.82
C CYS A 55 13.46 6.06 0.42
N LEU A 56 13.15 4.77 0.62
CA LEU A 56 14.05 3.68 0.22
C LEU A 56 14.28 3.63 -1.30
N ARG A 57 13.23 3.88 -2.10
CA ARG A 57 13.35 4.01 -3.55
C ARG A 57 14.27 5.17 -3.93
N LEU A 58 14.03 6.36 -3.36
CA LEU A 58 14.81 7.57 -3.66
C LEU A 58 16.28 7.45 -3.25
N CYS A 59 16.57 6.76 -2.14
CA CYS A 59 17.93 6.52 -1.70
C CYS A 59 18.71 5.58 -2.64
N ASN A 60 18.01 4.67 -3.33
CA ASN A 60 18.59 3.69 -4.26
C ASN A 60 19.86 3.02 -3.73
N ILE A 61 19.82 2.59 -2.46
CA ILE A 61 20.95 1.90 -1.82
C ILE A 61 21.03 0.49 -2.40
N PRO A 62 22.22 0.01 -2.81
CA PRO A 62 22.40 -1.37 -3.22
C PRO A 62 22.04 -2.32 -2.07
N LEU A 63 21.08 -3.21 -2.30
CA LEU A 63 20.66 -4.23 -1.35
C LEU A 63 20.94 -5.63 -1.93
N PRO A 64 21.17 -6.63 -1.07
CA PRO A 64 21.26 -8.03 -1.53
C PRO A 64 19.92 -8.54 -2.10
N GLU A 65 18.81 -7.93 -1.71
CA GLU A 65 17.45 -8.18 -2.19
C GLU A 65 16.60 -6.93 -1.89
N PHE A 66 15.66 -6.59 -2.78
CA PHE A 66 14.99 -5.29 -2.82
C PHE A 66 13.52 -5.32 -2.33
N SER A 67 12.99 -6.45 -1.85
CA SER A 67 11.65 -6.50 -1.24
C SER A 67 11.47 -5.53 -0.06
N PRO A 68 12.51 -5.18 0.75
CA PRO A 68 12.35 -4.17 1.80
C PRO A 68 11.90 -2.80 1.28
N ILE A 69 12.12 -2.49 -0.01
CA ILE A 69 11.62 -1.27 -0.65
C ILE A 69 10.09 -1.34 -0.82
N VAL A 70 9.53 -2.52 -1.15
CA VAL A 70 8.12 -2.70 -1.51
C VAL A 70 7.24 -3.03 -0.29
N MET A 71 7.76 -3.82 0.65
CA MET A 71 6.98 -4.35 1.79
C MET A 71 6.27 -3.28 2.65
N PRO A 72 6.85 -2.09 2.95
CA PRO A 72 6.12 -1.06 3.67
C PRO A 72 4.89 -0.60 2.89
N ALA A 73 5.01 -0.30 1.60
CA ALA A 73 3.87 0.08 0.76
C ALA A 73 2.82 -1.03 0.66
N SER A 74 3.23 -2.30 0.57
CA SER A 74 2.32 -3.45 0.66
C SER A 74 1.51 -3.47 1.95
N LYS A 75 2.13 -3.13 3.08
CA LYS A 75 1.45 -3.02 4.37
C LYS A 75 0.45 -1.86 4.40
N ALA A 76 0.83 -0.71 3.84
CA ALA A 76 -0.08 0.43 3.67
C ALA A 76 -1.27 0.10 2.77
N PHE A 77 -1.07 -0.70 1.70
CA PHE A 77 -2.14 -1.15 0.82
C PHE A 77 -3.14 -2.08 1.53
N GLU A 78 -2.67 -2.92 2.46
CA GLU A 78 -3.57 -3.69 3.33
C GLU A 78 -4.43 -2.76 4.20
N GLY A 79 -3.84 -1.72 4.79
CA GLY A 79 -4.55 -0.70 5.58
C GLY A 79 -5.56 0.10 4.77
N PHE A 80 -5.17 0.57 3.58
CA PHE A 80 -6.05 1.16 2.58
C PHE A 80 -7.27 0.28 2.31
N THR A 81 -7.03 -1.00 2.02
CA THR A 81 -8.09 -1.94 1.69
C THR A 81 -9.06 -2.12 2.84
N LYS A 82 -8.55 -2.26 4.09
CA LYS A 82 -9.40 -2.34 5.29
C LYS A 82 -10.30 -1.12 5.43
N LYS A 83 -9.73 0.08 5.26
CA LYS A 83 -10.47 1.32 5.37
C LYS A 83 -11.50 1.49 4.25
N LEU A 84 -11.15 1.11 3.03
CA LEU A 84 -12.05 1.16 1.88
C LEU A 84 -13.25 0.23 2.05
N VAL A 85 -13.07 -1.03 2.49
CA VAL A 85 -14.20 -1.95 2.69
C VAL A 85 -15.12 -1.51 3.83
N ILE A 86 -14.60 -0.84 4.85
CA ILE A 86 -15.42 -0.19 5.89
C ILE A 86 -16.20 0.98 5.30
N ALA A 87 -15.53 1.85 4.53
CA ALA A 87 -16.16 3.02 3.90
C ALA A 87 -17.25 2.63 2.89
N LEU A 88 -17.08 1.49 2.20
CA LEU A 88 -18.08 0.90 1.31
C LEU A 88 -19.21 0.16 2.05
N ASN A 89 -19.17 0.12 3.38
CA ASN A 89 -20.11 -0.61 4.22
C ASN A 89 -20.17 -2.13 3.92
N ILE A 90 -19.05 -2.72 3.46
CA ILE A 90 -18.90 -4.17 3.30
C ILE A 90 -18.66 -4.81 4.67
N GLU A 91 -17.88 -4.14 5.52
CA GLU A 91 -17.56 -4.56 6.89
C GLU A 91 -17.87 -3.46 7.90
N ASP A 92 -18.09 -3.85 9.16
CA ASP A 92 -18.32 -2.89 10.25
C ASP A 92 -17.02 -2.19 10.65
N ALA A 93 -17.11 -0.97 11.19
CA ALA A 93 -15.96 -0.15 11.57
C ALA A 93 -14.98 -0.82 12.54
N THR A 94 -15.46 -1.78 13.36
CA THR A 94 -14.63 -2.52 14.31
C THR A 94 -14.17 -3.88 13.80
N TYR A 95 -14.58 -4.32 12.60
CA TYR A 95 -14.35 -5.67 12.12
C TYR A 95 -12.86 -6.07 12.15
N PHE A 96 -11.96 -5.20 11.70
CA PHE A 96 -10.52 -5.49 11.68
C PHE A 96 -9.81 -5.37 13.04
N GLN A 97 -10.53 -5.06 14.12
CA GLN A 97 -9.98 -5.07 15.48
C GLN A 97 -9.96 -6.50 16.07
N TYR A 98 -10.71 -7.44 15.48
CA TYR A 98 -10.77 -8.82 15.92
C TYR A 98 -9.61 -9.66 15.34
N LYS A 99 -9.07 -10.57 16.16
CA LYS A 99 -7.90 -11.41 15.80
C LYS A 99 -8.08 -12.26 14.53
N ASN A 100 -9.31 -12.66 14.22
CA ASN A 100 -9.62 -13.55 13.09
C ASN A 100 -10.16 -12.80 11.86
N ALA A 101 -10.15 -11.46 11.89
CA ALA A 101 -10.62 -10.65 10.79
C ALA A 101 -9.78 -10.88 9.54
N ASN A 102 -10.46 -11.03 8.41
CA ASN A 102 -9.85 -11.31 7.12
C ASN A 102 -10.73 -10.81 5.96
N PHE A 103 -10.24 -10.89 4.73
CA PHE A 103 -10.93 -10.38 3.54
C PHE A 103 -11.86 -11.41 2.85
N ALA A 104 -12.26 -12.51 3.52
CA ALA A 104 -13.07 -13.55 2.88
C ALA A 104 -14.43 -13.02 2.38
N LYS A 105 -15.10 -12.13 3.13
CA LYS A 105 -16.39 -11.55 2.71
C LYS A 105 -16.25 -10.64 1.49
N LEU A 106 -15.12 -9.97 1.34
CA LEU A 106 -14.82 -9.21 0.12
C LEU A 106 -14.72 -10.14 -1.10
N LYS A 107 -14.15 -11.34 -0.92
CA LYS A 107 -14.02 -12.36 -1.99
C LYS A 107 -15.34 -13.09 -2.28
N ASP A 108 -16.29 -13.09 -1.34
CA ASP A 108 -17.61 -13.71 -1.49
C ASP A 108 -18.63 -12.72 -2.07
N LYS A 109 -18.89 -12.86 -3.38
CA LYS A 109 -19.85 -12.03 -4.13
C LYS A 109 -21.32 -12.30 -3.74
N THR A 110 -21.59 -13.40 -3.04
CA THR A 110 -22.95 -13.72 -2.56
C THR A 110 -23.26 -13.07 -1.21
N GLN A 111 -22.24 -12.54 -0.53
CA GLN A 111 -22.39 -11.86 0.75
C GLN A 111 -23.27 -10.59 0.56
N PRO A 112 -24.32 -10.38 1.38
CA PRO A 112 -25.31 -9.32 1.12
C PRO A 112 -24.77 -7.90 0.97
N ARG A 113 -23.78 -7.50 1.79
CA ARG A 113 -23.15 -6.18 1.73
C ARG A 113 -22.22 -6.03 0.54
N THR A 114 -21.43 -7.06 0.20
CA THR A 114 -20.60 -7.08 -1.01
C THR A 114 -21.49 -6.97 -2.26
N LYS A 115 -22.57 -7.77 -2.32
CA LYS A 115 -23.56 -7.73 -3.39
C LYS A 115 -24.22 -6.35 -3.50
N ALA A 116 -24.61 -5.74 -2.38
CA ALA A 116 -25.20 -4.40 -2.38
C ALA A 116 -24.25 -3.32 -2.93
N VAL A 117 -22.93 -3.45 -2.72
CA VAL A 117 -21.94 -2.56 -3.35
C VAL A 117 -21.85 -2.80 -4.85
N ILE A 118 -21.82 -4.07 -5.27
CA ILE A 118 -21.76 -4.45 -6.68
C ILE A 118 -22.98 -3.91 -7.45
N GLU A 119 -24.16 -3.95 -6.85
CA GLU A 119 -25.42 -3.52 -7.49
C GLU A 119 -25.53 -1.98 -7.63
N LYS A 120 -24.67 -1.19 -6.98
CA LYS A 120 -24.70 0.28 -7.06
C LYS A 120 -24.17 0.84 -8.37
N ASP A 121 -23.21 0.17 -9.01
CA ASP A 121 -22.63 0.62 -10.28
C ASP A 121 -22.12 -0.56 -11.12
N ARG A 122 -22.24 -0.45 -12.44
CA ARG A 122 -21.88 -1.53 -13.39
C ARG A 122 -20.42 -1.97 -13.35
N TYR A 123 -19.51 -1.13 -12.86
CA TYR A 123 -18.08 -1.46 -12.78
C TYR A 123 -17.62 -1.81 -11.36
N ALA A 124 -18.52 -1.81 -10.38
CA ALA A 124 -18.18 -2.00 -8.98
C ALA A 124 -17.53 -3.37 -8.77
N GLU A 125 -18.09 -4.42 -9.36
CA GLU A 125 -17.52 -5.76 -9.31
C GLU A 125 -16.10 -5.80 -9.90
N THR A 126 -15.87 -5.13 -11.03
CA THR A 126 -14.55 -5.08 -11.67
C THR A 126 -13.52 -4.46 -10.74
N TYR A 127 -13.83 -3.33 -10.10
CA TYR A 127 -12.91 -2.66 -9.19
C TYR A 127 -12.72 -3.42 -7.87
N LEU A 128 -13.73 -4.12 -7.36
CA LEU A 128 -13.56 -5.03 -6.22
C LEU A 128 -12.68 -6.23 -6.58
N ASN A 129 -12.82 -6.81 -7.78
CA ASN A 129 -11.96 -7.90 -8.23
C ASN A 129 -10.50 -7.42 -8.40
N ARG A 130 -10.29 -6.19 -8.91
CA ARG A 130 -8.96 -5.56 -8.95
C ARG A 130 -8.37 -5.44 -7.54
N LEU A 131 -9.13 -4.90 -6.59
CA LEU A 131 -8.71 -4.77 -5.20
C LEU A 131 -8.30 -6.12 -4.57
N ILE A 132 -9.07 -7.18 -4.82
CA ILE A 132 -8.76 -8.53 -4.36
C ILE A 132 -7.46 -9.06 -4.99
N LEU A 133 -7.29 -8.87 -6.30
CA LEU A 133 -6.08 -9.30 -7.00
C LEU A 133 -4.85 -8.54 -6.50
N SER A 134 -4.97 -7.23 -6.32
CA SER A 134 -3.92 -6.38 -5.75
C SER A 134 -3.56 -6.78 -4.32
N LEU A 135 -4.53 -7.18 -3.49
CA LEU A 135 -4.23 -7.76 -2.17
C LEU A 135 -3.41 -9.04 -2.30
N ASP A 136 -3.78 -9.95 -3.17
CA ASP A 136 -3.04 -11.20 -3.34
C ASP A 136 -1.62 -10.93 -3.88
N MET A 137 -1.47 -10.02 -4.84
CA MET A 137 -0.18 -9.67 -5.45
C MET A 137 0.75 -8.89 -4.52
N PHE A 138 0.25 -7.82 -3.90
CA PHE A 138 1.08 -6.89 -3.14
C PHE A 138 1.24 -7.32 -1.69
N ARG A 139 0.21 -7.93 -1.08
CA ARG A 139 0.26 -8.33 0.33
C ARG A 139 0.68 -9.78 0.50
N ASN A 140 0.05 -10.73 -0.18
CA ASN A 140 0.42 -12.13 0.04
C ASN A 140 1.81 -12.42 -0.54
N PHE A 141 2.10 -12.05 -1.78
CA PHE A 141 3.42 -12.41 -2.34
C PHE A 141 4.59 -11.63 -1.73
N MET A 142 4.43 -10.35 -1.38
CA MET A 142 5.55 -9.57 -0.83
C MET A 142 5.80 -9.78 0.66
N LEU A 143 4.86 -10.37 1.40
CA LEU A 143 5.02 -10.62 2.83
C LEU A 143 5.30 -12.09 3.18
N HIS A 144 5.34 -12.98 2.19
CA HIS A 144 5.76 -14.36 2.36
C HIS A 144 7.24 -14.52 2.01
N SER A 145 7.95 -15.30 2.83
CA SER A 145 9.34 -15.71 2.59
C SER A 145 9.32 -17.20 2.22
N ASP A 146 9.07 -17.49 0.95
CA ASP A 146 9.14 -18.83 0.38
C ASP A 146 10.13 -18.87 -0.80
N ASP A 147 10.36 -20.05 -1.36
CA ASP A 147 11.30 -20.22 -2.47
C ASP A 147 10.74 -19.81 -3.84
N SER A 148 9.50 -19.33 -3.90
CA SER A 148 8.88 -18.88 -5.14
C SER A 148 9.64 -17.71 -5.75
N ALA A 149 9.78 -17.70 -7.07
CA ALA A 149 10.35 -16.55 -7.79
C ALA A 149 9.48 -15.28 -7.65
N VAL A 150 8.17 -15.44 -7.40
CA VAL A 150 7.22 -14.32 -7.34
C VAL A 150 7.34 -13.52 -6.03
N THR A 151 7.87 -14.13 -4.97
CA THR A 151 8.05 -13.51 -3.65
C THR A 151 9.41 -12.82 -3.49
N LYS A 152 10.31 -12.99 -4.46
CA LYS A 152 11.66 -12.39 -4.49
C LYS A 152 11.68 -11.15 -5.38
N VAL A 153 12.44 -10.13 -4.99
CA VAL A 153 12.66 -8.88 -5.73
C VAL A 153 14.16 -8.67 -5.83
N ASN A 154 14.76 -9.20 -6.89
CA ASN A 154 16.22 -9.32 -6.98
C ASN A 154 16.88 -8.04 -7.49
N THR A 155 16.10 -7.12 -8.09
CA THR A 155 16.63 -5.88 -8.66
C THR A 155 15.88 -4.65 -8.18
N PHE A 156 16.58 -3.52 -8.17
CA PHE A 156 15.96 -2.22 -7.90
C PHE A 156 14.85 -1.90 -8.90
N THR A 157 15.05 -2.20 -10.19
CA THR A 157 14.05 -1.97 -11.24
C THR A 157 12.77 -2.78 -11.00
N GLU A 158 12.88 -4.02 -10.54
CA GLU A 158 11.71 -4.81 -10.14
C GLU A 158 10.97 -4.17 -8.95
N ALA A 159 11.69 -3.70 -7.95
CA ALA A 159 11.10 -3.01 -6.79
C ALA A 159 10.39 -1.71 -7.20
N GLU A 160 11.01 -0.91 -8.07
CA GLU A 160 10.43 0.32 -8.61
C GLU A 160 9.16 0.04 -9.41
N SER A 161 9.18 -0.96 -10.30
CA SER A 161 7.99 -1.35 -11.06
C SER A 161 6.85 -1.77 -10.13
N LYS A 162 7.13 -2.61 -9.13
CA LYS A 162 6.12 -3.07 -8.17
C LYS A 162 5.55 -1.94 -7.32
N LEU A 163 6.38 -0.98 -6.90
CA LEU A 163 5.90 0.21 -6.18
C LEU A 163 5.01 1.08 -7.07
N ASN A 164 5.41 1.33 -8.32
CA ASN A 164 4.61 2.11 -9.26
C ASN A 164 3.25 1.44 -9.54
N ASP A 165 3.23 0.12 -9.74
CA ASP A 165 1.99 -0.63 -9.93
C ASP A 165 1.08 -0.54 -8.69
N LEU A 166 1.65 -0.65 -7.49
CA LEU A 166 0.89 -0.51 -6.24
C LEU A 166 0.28 0.89 -6.10
N PHE A 167 1.07 1.94 -6.32
CA PHE A 167 0.58 3.32 -6.24
C PHE A 167 -0.51 3.59 -7.27
N LYS A 168 -0.35 3.07 -8.49
CA LYS A 168 -1.38 3.16 -9.54
C LYS A 168 -2.68 2.44 -9.14
N GLU A 169 -2.61 1.22 -8.64
CA GLU A 169 -3.81 0.49 -8.19
C GLU A 169 -4.51 1.21 -7.03
N LEU A 170 -3.74 1.70 -6.05
CA LEU A 170 -4.29 2.50 -4.94
C LEU A 170 -5.04 3.73 -5.48
N GLN A 171 -4.39 4.50 -6.37
CA GLN A 171 -4.97 5.68 -6.99
C GLN A 171 -6.26 5.36 -7.73
N GLU A 172 -6.22 4.42 -8.68
CA GLU A 172 -7.34 4.13 -9.57
C GLU A 172 -8.53 3.55 -8.81
N ILE A 173 -8.29 2.65 -7.85
CA ILE A 173 -9.35 2.07 -7.02
C ILE A 173 -9.99 3.14 -6.15
N TYR A 174 -9.18 3.96 -5.45
CA TYR A 174 -9.71 5.04 -4.62
C TYR A 174 -10.51 6.03 -5.46
N HIS A 175 -9.95 6.48 -6.59
CA HIS A 175 -10.60 7.45 -7.46
C HIS A 175 -11.93 6.94 -8.00
N TYR A 176 -12.01 5.66 -8.39
CA TYR A 176 -13.26 5.07 -8.84
C TYR A 176 -14.35 5.12 -7.77
N PHE A 177 -14.08 4.64 -6.56
CA PHE A 177 -15.08 4.64 -5.49
C PHE A 177 -15.40 6.04 -4.96
N LYS A 178 -14.44 6.96 -5.00
CA LYS A 178 -14.62 8.34 -4.55
C LYS A 178 -15.41 9.20 -5.54
N SER A 179 -15.14 9.06 -6.84
CA SER A 179 -15.79 9.86 -7.89
C SER A 179 -17.24 9.47 -8.13
N ASN A 180 -17.61 8.22 -7.78
CA ASN A 180 -18.97 7.71 -7.90
C ASN A 180 -19.74 7.96 -6.60
N THR A 181 -20.55 9.02 -6.57
CA THR A 181 -21.30 9.46 -5.38
C THR A 181 -22.23 8.41 -4.78
N VAL A 182 -22.64 7.39 -5.56
CA VAL A 182 -23.44 6.24 -5.10
C VAL A 182 -22.79 5.45 -3.96
N PHE A 183 -21.46 5.51 -3.82
CA PHE A 183 -20.74 4.83 -2.76
C PHE A 183 -20.66 5.62 -1.45
N GLY A 184 -20.86 6.94 -1.48
CA GLY A 184 -20.86 7.78 -0.29
C GLY A 184 -19.50 7.92 0.39
N ILE A 185 -18.41 7.77 -0.38
CA ILE A 185 -17.01 7.97 0.05
C ILE A 185 -16.55 9.37 -0.33
#